data_AF-A0A942HCL2-F1
#
_entry.id   AF-A0A942HCL2-F1
#
_cell.length_a   1.000
_cell.length_b   1.000
_cell.length_c   1.000
_cell.angle_alpha   90.00
_cell.angle_beta   90.00
_cell.angle_gamma   90.00
#
_symmetry.space_group_name_H-M   'P 1'
#
loop_
_entity.id
_entity.type
_entity.pdbx_description
1 polymer ?
#
loop_
_entity_poly.entity_id
_entity_poly.type
_entity_poly.pdbx_seq_one_letter_code
_entity_poly.pdbx_strand_id
1 'polypeptide(L)'
;MAQTQAPKEVEQKVEAVQKMESKSAEPVLSMNDLLAILGKMSDAQTDRLANALIEAKKPYIDPKDVENAEIMRAQAREQYKREKEGIKRMQDNCPHIRGCNPLSEMSDPSGLTSIAWHKLDSGEVIGICTYCTRVFKSADPDYQLWRNKKSGNRLSAAGDREFTDRAAARAAVWA
;
A
#
# COMPACT_ATOMS: atom_id res chain seq x y z
N MET A 1 -17.91 -14.66 39.83
CA MET A 1 -18.77 -14.43 38.64
C MET A 1 -19.29 -13.01 38.72
N ALA A 2 -18.60 -12.07 38.08
CA ALA A 2 -18.99 -10.65 38.07
C ALA A 2 -19.70 -10.37 36.74
N GLN A 3 -20.98 -10.03 36.79
CA GLN A 3 -21.75 -9.63 35.62
C GLN A 3 -21.48 -8.15 35.33
N THR A 4 -20.75 -7.89 34.24
CA THR A 4 -20.61 -6.57 33.63
C THR A 4 -21.90 -6.23 32.89
N GLN A 5 -22.66 -5.28 33.41
CA GLN A 5 -23.75 -4.63 32.69
C GLN A 5 -23.18 -3.40 31.95
N ALA A 6 -23.28 -3.40 30.63
CA ALA A 6 -23.02 -2.26 29.75
C ALA A 6 -24.30 -1.97 28.92
N PRO A 7 -24.45 -0.80 28.26
CA PRO A 7 -25.22 0.31 28.78
C PRO A 7 -26.41 0.67 27.87
N LYS A 8 -27.63 0.66 28.41
CA LYS A 8 -28.86 1.07 27.69
C LYS A 8 -28.95 2.58 27.39
N GLU A 9 -28.08 3.40 27.97
CA GLU A 9 -28.09 4.86 27.76
C GLU A 9 -27.47 5.32 26.43
N VAL A 10 -26.68 4.48 25.76
CA VAL A 10 -26.03 4.87 24.50
C VAL A 10 -27.00 4.80 23.33
N GLU A 11 -27.90 3.82 23.29
CA GLU A 11 -28.86 3.66 22.19
C GLU A 11 -29.88 4.81 22.11
N GLN A 12 -30.36 5.33 23.26
CA GLN A 12 -31.31 6.45 23.27
C GLN A 12 -30.69 7.78 22.80
N LYS A 13 -29.36 7.95 22.93
CA LYS A 13 -28.68 9.15 22.41
C LYS A 13 -28.45 9.08 20.91
N VAL A 14 -28.29 7.90 20.33
CA VAL A 14 -28.12 7.73 18.86
C VAL A 14 -29.43 8.02 18.13
N GLU A 15 -30.58 7.58 18.66
CA GLU A 15 -31.89 7.89 18.05
C GLU A 15 -32.26 9.38 18.13
N ALA A 16 -31.87 10.08 19.19
CA ALA A 16 -32.13 11.52 19.32
C ALA A 16 -31.31 12.37 18.33
N VAL A 17 -30.10 11.93 17.97
CA VAL A 17 -29.25 12.61 16.98
C VAL A 17 -29.78 12.36 15.56
N GLN A 18 -30.23 11.14 15.25
CA GLN A 18 -30.78 10.83 13.92
C GLN A 18 -32.10 11.55 13.61
N LYS A 19 -32.87 11.94 14.63
CA LYS A 19 -34.17 12.63 14.43
C LYS A 19 -34.04 14.14 14.19
N MET A 20 -32.86 14.73 14.36
CA MET A 20 -32.62 16.16 14.10
C MET A 20 -32.08 16.47 12.70
N GLU A 21 -31.59 15.47 11.95
CA GLU A 21 -31.00 15.69 10.62
C GLU A 21 -32.02 15.72 9.45
N SER A 22 -33.30 15.40 9.68
CA SER A 22 -34.27 15.26 8.57
C SER A 22 -35.18 16.47 8.32
N LYS A 23 -34.91 17.63 8.92
CA LYS A 23 -35.56 18.90 8.49
C LYS A 23 -34.69 19.59 7.45
N SER A 24 -34.53 18.96 6.29
CA SER A 24 -34.02 19.64 5.10
C SER A 24 -35.05 20.69 4.68
N ALA A 25 -34.76 21.96 4.93
CA ALA A 25 -35.51 23.07 4.37
C ALA A 25 -35.45 22.96 2.84
N GLU A 26 -36.60 22.83 2.19
CA GLU A 26 -36.68 22.90 0.74
C GLU A 26 -36.17 24.28 0.28
N PRO A 27 -35.31 24.36 -0.75
CA PRO A 27 -34.85 25.63 -1.26
C PRO A 27 -36.05 26.38 -1.89
N VAL A 28 -36.37 27.55 -1.32
CA VAL A 28 -37.48 28.45 -1.73
C VAL A 28 -37.30 29.04 -3.14
N LEU A 29 -36.22 28.70 -3.84
CA LEU A 29 -35.88 29.21 -5.17
C LEU A 29 -35.76 28.05 -6.17
N SER A 30 -36.53 28.16 -7.26
CA SER A 30 -36.46 27.25 -8.40
C SER A 30 -35.10 27.37 -9.10
N MET A 31 -34.59 26.27 -9.64
CA MET A 31 -33.34 26.25 -10.42
C MET A 31 -33.37 27.22 -11.61
N ASN A 32 -34.57 27.51 -12.14
CA ASN A 32 -34.78 28.47 -13.21
C ASN A 32 -34.62 29.93 -12.75
N ASP A 33 -34.93 30.24 -11.48
CA ASP A 33 -34.75 31.57 -10.91
C ASP A 33 -33.26 31.87 -10.66
N LEU A 34 -32.49 30.85 -10.27
CA LEU A 34 -31.03 30.95 -10.12
C LEU A 34 -30.33 31.23 -11.46
N LEU A 35 -30.78 30.61 -12.56
CA LEU A 35 -30.25 30.84 -13.90
C LEU A 35 -30.59 32.25 -14.42
N ALA A 36 -31.79 32.75 -14.14
CA ALA A 36 -32.21 34.09 -14.53
C ALA A 36 -31.45 35.20 -13.78
N ILE A 37 -31.01 34.95 -12.55
CA ILE A 37 -30.15 35.86 -11.79
C ILE A 37 -28.71 35.79 -12.31
N LEU A 38 -28.22 34.60 -12.67
CA LEU A 38 -26.87 34.42 -13.24
C LEU A 38 -26.69 35.18 -14.56
N GLY A 39 -27.72 35.19 -15.43
CA GLY A 39 -27.69 35.94 -16.69
C GLY A 39 -27.70 37.47 -16.55
N LYS A 40 -27.89 38.01 -15.34
CA LYS A 40 -27.88 39.45 -15.03
C LYS A 40 -26.62 39.90 -14.27
N MET A 41 -25.75 38.96 -13.87
CA MET A 41 -24.52 39.26 -13.14
C MET A 41 -23.36 39.39 -14.12
N SER A 42 -22.50 40.39 -13.94
CA SER A 42 -21.26 40.53 -14.72
C SER A 42 -20.32 39.35 -14.45
N ASP A 43 -19.46 38.98 -15.40
CA ASP A 43 -18.49 37.87 -15.29
C ASP A 43 -17.66 37.90 -13.99
N ALA A 44 -17.32 39.11 -13.51
CA ALA A 44 -16.58 39.31 -12.27
C ALA A 44 -17.37 38.94 -10.99
N GLN A 45 -18.70 38.98 -11.04
CA GLN A 45 -19.58 38.59 -9.93
C GLN A 45 -19.89 37.10 -9.94
N THR A 46 -19.99 36.47 -11.12
CA THR A 46 -20.13 35.02 -11.26
C THR A 46 -18.88 34.30 -10.77
N ASP A 47 -17.68 34.82 -11.05
CA ASP A 47 -16.43 34.24 -10.56
C ASP A 47 -16.30 34.31 -9.03
N ARG A 48 -16.74 35.42 -8.43
CA ARG A 48 -16.76 35.57 -6.96
C ARG A 48 -17.74 34.57 -6.32
N LEU A 49 -18.89 34.36 -6.93
CA LEU A 49 -19.91 33.46 -6.43
C LEU A 49 -19.50 31.99 -6.59
N ALA A 50 -18.85 31.65 -7.71
CA ALA A 50 -18.26 30.33 -7.94
C ALA A 50 -17.17 30.02 -6.91
N ASN A 51 -16.25 30.96 -6.65
CA ASN A 51 -15.20 30.78 -5.64
C ASN A 51 -15.78 30.65 -4.22
N ALA A 52 -16.81 31.42 -3.87
CA ALA A 52 -17.49 31.30 -2.58
C ALA A 52 -18.22 29.95 -2.41
N LEU A 53 -18.84 29.43 -3.48
CA LEU A 53 -19.46 28.10 -3.47
C LEU A 53 -18.42 26.97 -3.36
N ILE A 54 -17.25 27.14 -3.98
CA ILE A 54 -16.13 26.20 -3.84
C ILE A 54 -15.59 26.20 -2.40
N GLU A 55 -15.47 27.37 -1.77
CA GLU A 55 -15.03 27.48 -0.38
C GLU A 55 -16.05 26.93 0.61
N ALA A 56 -17.34 27.18 0.38
CA ALA A 56 -18.43 26.65 1.21
C ALA A 56 -18.56 25.12 1.15
N LYS A 57 -18.09 24.49 0.06
CA LYS A 57 -18.09 23.03 -0.11
C LYS A 57 -16.84 22.34 0.44
N LYS A 58 -15.83 23.07 0.92
CA LYS A 58 -14.65 22.44 1.50
C LYS A 58 -15.08 21.69 2.78
N PRO A 59 -14.80 20.39 2.90
CA PRO A 59 -15.04 19.66 4.15
C PRO A 59 -14.29 20.36 5.28
N TYR A 60 -14.94 20.51 6.44
CA TYR A 60 -14.24 20.95 7.64
C TYR A 60 -13.17 19.90 7.99
N ILE A 61 -11.92 20.33 8.06
CA ILE A 61 -10.80 19.50 8.50
C ILE A 61 -10.36 20.08 9.84
N ASP A 62 -10.45 19.29 10.92
CA ASP A 62 -9.92 19.71 12.21
C ASP A 62 -8.39 19.88 12.07
N PRO A 63 -7.82 21.04 12.45
CA PRO A 63 -6.37 21.24 12.45
C PRO A 63 -5.60 20.13 13.17
N LYS A 64 -6.19 19.54 14.22
CA LYS A 64 -5.58 18.42 14.96
C LYS A 64 -5.49 17.14 14.15
N ASP A 65 -6.44 16.90 13.24
CA ASP A 65 -6.43 15.72 12.39
C ASP A 65 -5.31 15.81 11.34
N VAL A 66 -4.99 17.03 10.88
CA VAL A 66 -3.86 17.29 9.98
C VAL A 66 -2.54 17.01 10.69
N GLU A 67 -2.36 17.54 11.91
CA GLU A 67 -1.17 17.31 12.73
C GLU A 67 -1.00 15.82 13.07
N ASN A 68 -2.07 15.14 13.49
CA ASN A 68 -2.06 13.71 13.78
C ASN A 68 -1.70 12.89 12.53
N ALA A 69 -2.22 13.24 11.36
CA ALA A 69 -1.89 12.56 10.11
C ALA A 69 -0.41 12.74 9.74
N GLU A 70 0.16 13.92 9.98
CA GLU A 70 1.60 14.16 9.77
C GLU A 70 2.47 13.35 10.72
N ILE A 71 2.11 13.29 12.01
CA ILE A 71 2.80 12.48 13.01
C ILE A 71 2.75 10.99 12.62
N MET A 72 1.58 10.49 12.20
CA MET A 72 1.43 9.09 11.77
C MET A 72 2.29 8.79 10.53
N ARG A 73 2.36 9.70 9.57
CA ARG A 73 3.25 9.55 8.40
C ARG A 73 4.73 9.55 8.81
N ALA A 74 5.12 10.41 9.74
CA ALA A 74 6.50 10.46 10.22
C ALA A 74 6.89 9.16 10.95
N GLN A 75 6.02 8.66 11.83
CA GLN A 75 6.20 7.38 12.52
C GLN A 75 6.29 6.20 11.55
N ALA A 76 5.42 6.16 10.53
CA ALA A 76 5.47 5.10 9.52
C ALA A 76 6.80 5.09 8.75
N ARG A 77 7.33 6.27 8.38
CA ARG A 77 8.64 6.38 7.73
C ARG A 77 9.78 5.89 8.64
N GLU A 78 9.72 6.22 9.92
CA GLU A 78 10.71 5.77 10.88
C GLU A 78 10.68 4.26 11.10
N GLN A 79 9.49 3.68 11.26
CA GLN A 79 9.31 2.23 11.38
C GLN A 79 9.85 1.51 10.14
N TYR A 80 9.50 1.98 8.95
CA TYR A 80 10.01 1.43 7.70
C TYR A 80 11.54 1.49 7.62
N LYS A 81 12.16 2.59 8.06
CA LYS A 81 13.61 2.73 8.11
C LYS A 81 14.24 1.69 9.04
N ARG A 82 13.69 1.52 10.25
CA ARG A 82 14.16 0.53 11.23
C ARG A 82 14.01 -0.90 10.71
N GLU A 83 12.90 -1.21 10.06
CA GLU A 83 12.65 -2.51 9.45
C GLU A 83 13.68 -2.80 8.36
N LYS A 84 13.93 -1.83 7.46
CA LYS A 84 14.93 -1.95 6.39
C LYS A 84 16.34 -2.18 6.93
N GLU A 85 16.71 -1.47 8.00
CA GLU A 85 17.99 -1.67 8.68
C GLU A 85 18.09 -3.07 9.32
N GLY A 86 17.01 -3.55 9.95
CA GLY A 86 16.92 -4.90 10.50
C GLY A 86 17.08 -5.99 9.43
N ILE A 87 16.36 -5.86 8.31
CA ILE A 87 16.48 -6.76 7.16
C ILE A 87 17.92 -6.78 6.64
N LYS A 88 18.55 -5.61 6.46
CA LYS A 88 19.92 -5.54 5.97
C LYS A 88 20.90 -6.28 6.89
N ARG A 89 20.78 -6.10 8.21
CA ARG A 89 21.61 -6.83 9.19
C ARG A 89 21.42 -8.34 9.11
N MET A 90 20.19 -8.81 8.86
CA MET A 90 19.91 -10.23 8.66
C MET A 90 20.49 -10.75 7.34
N GLN A 91 20.46 -9.95 6.27
CA GLN A 91 21.02 -10.30 4.97
C GLN A 91 22.53 -10.50 5.04
N ASP A 92 23.25 -9.60 5.71
CA ASP A 92 24.71 -9.66 5.83
C ASP A 92 25.20 -10.91 6.57
N ASN A 93 24.38 -11.47 7.48
CA ASN A 93 24.74 -12.63 8.31
C ASN A 93 24.02 -13.92 7.90
N CYS A 94 23.24 -13.92 6.82
CA CYS A 94 22.43 -15.08 6.46
C CYS A 94 23.31 -16.18 5.84
N PRO A 95 23.24 -17.44 6.33
CA PRO A 95 23.92 -18.57 5.68
C PRO A 95 23.31 -18.96 4.34
N HIS A 96 22.11 -18.46 4.01
CA HIS A 96 21.31 -18.82 2.83
C HIS A 96 21.07 -20.35 2.66
N ILE A 97 21.14 -21.09 3.77
CA ILE A 97 20.82 -22.52 3.86
C ILE A 97 19.39 -22.69 4.36
N ARG A 98 18.74 -23.81 4.02
CA ARG A 98 17.42 -24.16 4.52
C ARG A 98 17.48 -24.42 6.04
N GLY A 99 16.54 -23.85 6.79
CA GLY A 99 16.52 -23.96 8.25
C GLY A 99 17.56 -23.10 8.97
N CYS A 100 18.15 -22.10 8.32
CA CYS A 100 19.13 -21.21 8.96
C CYS A 100 18.52 -20.13 9.88
N ASN A 101 17.20 -20.01 9.93
CA ASN A 101 16.52 -19.05 10.79
C ASN A 101 16.58 -19.56 12.24
N PRO A 102 16.92 -18.73 13.25
CA PRO A 102 16.88 -19.11 14.67
C PRO A 102 15.54 -19.71 15.14
N LEU A 103 14.44 -19.39 14.46
CA LEU A 103 13.11 -19.94 14.71
C LEU A 103 12.85 -21.29 14.01
N SER A 104 13.81 -21.82 13.24
CA SER A 104 13.71 -23.13 12.61
C SER A 104 14.15 -24.21 13.60
N GLU A 105 13.38 -25.29 13.68
CA GLU A 105 13.65 -26.42 14.59
C GLU A 105 14.96 -27.16 14.25
N MET A 106 15.32 -27.21 12.97
CA MET A 106 16.55 -27.87 12.52
C MET A 106 17.09 -27.20 11.25
N SER A 107 18.40 -26.98 11.19
CA SER A 107 19.09 -26.67 9.94
C SER A 107 19.05 -27.90 9.04
N ASP A 108 18.84 -27.70 7.75
CA ASP A 108 18.77 -28.83 6.81
C ASP A 108 20.11 -29.57 6.77
N PRO A 109 20.17 -30.84 7.21
CA PRO A 109 21.41 -31.60 7.29
C PRO A 109 22.02 -31.88 5.92
N SER A 110 21.25 -31.73 4.84
CA SER A 110 21.71 -31.90 3.47
C SER A 110 22.33 -30.65 2.85
N GLY A 111 22.35 -29.52 3.58
CA GLY A 111 22.98 -28.28 3.12
C GLY A 111 22.29 -27.61 1.93
N LEU A 112 21.01 -27.91 1.71
CA LEU A 112 20.22 -27.32 0.63
C LEU A 112 20.06 -25.82 0.85
N THR A 113 20.17 -25.04 -0.24
CA THR A 113 19.96 -23.59 -0.14
C THR A 113 18.48 -23.26 0.06
N SER A 114 18.21 -22.18 0.78
CA SER A 114 16.87 -21.58 0.90
C SER A 114 16.54 -20.60 -0.23
N ILE A 115 17.31 -20.63 -1.31
CA ILE A 115 17.19 -19.69 -2.43
C ILE A 115 16.17 -20.24 -3.43
N ALA A 116 15.10 -19.48 -3.66
CA ALA A 116 14.17 -19.70 -4.76
C ALA A 116 14.70 -18.96 -6.00
N TRP A 117 14.88 -19.69 -7.09
CA TRP A 117 15.34 -19.10 -8.35
C TRP A 117 14.14 -18.74 -9.22
N HIS A 118 14.17 -17.56 -9.82
CA HIS A 118 13.11 -17.02 -10.68
C HIS A 118 13.71 -16.56 -12.00
N LYS A 119 13.17 -17.07 -13.11
CA LYS A 119 13.47 -16.54 -14.44
C LYS A 119 12.52 -15.37 -14.72
N LEU A 120 13.10 -14.20 -14.98
CA LEU A 120 12.39 -12.97 -15.33
C LEU A 120 12.06 -12.95 -16.83
N ASP A 121 11.10 -12.11 -17.23
CA ASP A 121 10.73 -11.89 -18.63
C ASP A 121 11.90 -11.34 -19.48
N SER A 122 12.86 -10.65 -18.84
CA SER A 122 14.11 -10.20 -19.46
C SER A 122 15.06 -11.35 -19.85
N GLY A 123 14.80 -12.56 -19.38
CA GLY A 123 15.69 -13.72 -19.49
C GLY A 123 16.73 -13.81 -18.38
N GLU A 124 16.87 -12.78 -17.53
CA GLU A 124 17.72 -12.86 -16.34
C GLU A 124 17.11 -13.82 -15.32
N VAL A 125 17.95 -14.64 -14.69
CA VAL A 125 17.53 -15.48 -13.58
C VAL A 125 18.03 -14.90 -12.28
N ILE A 126 17.12 -14.52 -11.39
CA ILE A 126 17.44 -14.00 -10.06
C ILE A 126 17.18 -15.05 -8.98
N GLY A 127 17.98 -15.04 -7.93
CA GLY A 127 17.74 -15.85 -6.73
C GLY A 127 17.16 -14.98 -5.63
N ILE A 128 16.20 -15.49 -4.87
CA ILE A 128 15.67 -14.82 -3.68
C ILE A 128 15.77 -15.80 -2.51
N CYS A 129 16.53 -15.43 -1.48
CA CYS A 129 16.55 -16.21 -0.25
C CYS A 129 15.20 -16.07 0.48
N THR A 130 14.53 -17.18 0.75
CA THR A 130 13.20 -17.16 1.39
C THR A 130 13.23 -16.72 2.86
N TYR A 131 14.40 -16.61 3.49
CA TYR A 131 14.55 -16.16 4.87
C TYR A 131 14.93 -14.68 4.99
N CYS A 132 16.09 -14.29 4.47
CA CYS A 132 16.58 -12.91 4.60
C CYS A 132 16.13 -12.00 3.45
N THR A 133 15.36 -12.53 2.50
CA THR A 133 14.85 -11.82 1.31
C THR A 133 15.93 -11.16 0.44
N ARG A 134 17.21 -11.52 0.63
CA ARG A 134 18.32 -11.07 -0.22
C ARG A 134 18.07 -11.56 -1.65
N VAL A 135 18.18 -10.61 -2.58
CA VAL A 135 18.11 -10.88 -4.02
C VAL A 135 19.53 -11.07 -4.54
N PHE A 136 19.75 -12.18 -5.23
CA PHE A 136 20.97 -12.53 -5.93
C PHE A 136 20.77 -12.28 -7.42
N LYS A 137 21.49 -11.31 -7.96
CA LYS A 137 21.48 -10.93 -9.37
C LYS A 137 22.72 -11.45 -10.06
N SER A 138 22.66 -11.58 -11.37
CA SER A 138 23.79 -12.06 -12.18
C SER A 138 25.07 -11.22 -12.02
N ALA A 139 24.93 -9.95 -11.65
CA ALA A 139 26.02 -9.03 -11.38
C ALA A 139 26.68 -9.21 -9.99
N ASP A 140 26.06 -9.95 -9.07
CA ASP A 140 26.59 -10.13 -7.72
C ASP A 140 27.78 -11.10 -7.73
N PRO A 141 28.86 -10.82 -6.97
CA PRO A 141 30.07 -11.65 -7.01
C PRO A 141 29.84 -13.08 -6.48
N ASP A 142 28.89 -13.27 -5.58
CA ASP A 142 28.54 -14.56 -4.99
C ASP A 142 27.41 -15.29 -5.73
N TYR A 143 26.89 -14.72 -6.82
CA TYR A 143 25.78 -15.30 -7.58
C TYR A 143 26.08 -16.73 -8.06
N GLN A 144 27.22 -16.93 -8.71
CA GLN A 144 27.60 -18.23 -9.28
C GLN A 144 27.82 -19.28 -8.19
N LEU A 145 28.38 -18.88 -7.05
CA LEU A 145 28.57 -19.75 -5.90
C LEU A 145 27.22 -20.31 -5.42
N TRP A 146 26.23 -19.44 -5.24
CA TRP A 146 24.91 -19.84 -4.77
C TRP A 146 24.08 -20.57 -5.82
N ARG A 147 24.24 -20.21 -7.10
CA ARG A 147 23.52 -20.85 -8.21
C ARG A 147 23.91 -22.30 -8.42
N ASN A 148 25.18 -22.63 -8.18
CA ASN A 148 25.69 -23.98 -8.35
C ASN A 148 25.39 -24.90 -7.15
N LYS A 149 24.98 -24.34 -6.01
CA LYS A 149 24.55 -25.14 -4.86
C LYS A 149 23.16 -25.74 -5.12
N LYS A 150 22.95 -26.94 -4.59
CA LYS A 150 21.66 -27.63 -4.70
C LYS A 150 20.60 -26.85 -3.91
N SER A 151 19.52 -26.46 -4.59
CA SER A 151 18.37 -25.84 -3.94
C SER A 151 17.28 -26.89 -3.67
N GLY A 152 16.62 -26.76 -2.52
CA GLY A 152 15.39 -27.50 -2.23
C GLY A 152 14.16 -26.92 -2.94
N ASN A 153 14.28 -25.71 -3.49
CA ASN A 153 13.19 -25.02 -4.17
C ASN A 153 13.24 -25.31 -5.69
N ARG A 154 12.05 -25.44 -6.30
CA ARG A 154 11.94 -25.53 -7.76
C ARG A 154 12.20 -24.16 -8.40
N LEU A 155 12.79 -24.17 -9.60
CA LEU A 155 12.94 -22.97 -10.42
C LEU A 155 11.55 -22.47 -10.82
N SER A 156 11.24 -21.22 -10.49
CA SER A 156 10.02 -20.57 -10.95
C SER A 156 10.18 -20.18 -12.41
N ALA A 157 9.28 -20.71 -13.24
CA ALA A 157 9.17 -20.43 -14.68
C ALA A 157 8.16 -19.30 -14.97
N ALA A 158 7.91 -18.39 -14.01
CA ALA A 158 6.92 -17.32 -14.18
C ALA A 158 7.22 -16.37 -15.37
N GLY A 159 8.49 -16.30 -15.80
CA GLY A 159 8.94 -15.59 -17.00
C GLY A 159 8.96 -16.43 -18.29
N ASP A 160 8.65 -17.73 -18.24
CA ASP A 160 8.41 -18.54 -19.44
C ASP A 160 6.95 -18.35 -19.89
N ARG A 161 6.57 -17.10 -20.16
CA ARG A 161 5.28 -16.78 -20.75
C ARG A 161 5.38 -16.98 -22.25
N GLU A 162 4.50 -17.82 -22.79
CA GLU A 162 4.36 -17.97 -24.24
C GLU A 162 3.58 -16.76 -24.77
N PHE A 163 4.32 -15.77 -25.27
CA PHE A 163 3.72 -14.63 -25.96
C PHE A 163 3.46 -15.01 -27.43
N THR A 164 2.20 -14.95 -27.85
CA THR A 164 1.77 -15.12 -29.25
C THR A 164 2.40 -14.08 -30.17
N ASP A 165 2.60 -12.85 -29.70
CA ASP A 165 3.37 -11.80 -30.37
C ASP A 165 4.52 -11.32 -29.47
N ARG A 166 5.74 -11.82 -29.75
CA ARG A 166 6.95 -11.48 -28.99
C ARG A 166 7.41 -10.03 -29.18
N ALA A 167 7.06 -9.39 -30.30
CA ALA A 167 7.53 -8.04 -30.60
C ALA A 167 6.74 -7.00 -29.79
N ALA A 168 5.42 -7.12 -29.75
CA ALA A 168 4.54 -6.27 -28.94
C ALA A 168 4.81 -6.41 -27.44
N ALA A 169 5.00 -7.65 -26.95
CA ALA A 169 5.28 -7.92 -25.55
C ALA A 169 6.59 -7.27 -25.07
N ARG A 170 7.64 -7.30 -25.91
CA ARG A 170 8.91 -6.62 -25.59
C ARG A 170 8.75 -5.11 -25.58
N ALA A 171 8.04 -4.52 -26.53
CA ALA A 171 7.83 -3.07 -26.57
C ALA A 171 7.09 -2.55 -25.33
N ALA A 172 6.11 -3.30 -24.81
CA ALA A 172 5.33 -2.92 -23.63
C ALA A 172 6.12 -2.97 -22.31
N VAL A 173 7.21 -3.73 -22.22
CA VAL A 173 8.05 -3.81 -21.00
C VAL A 173 8.93 -2.57 -20.82
N TRP A 174 9.23 -1.86 -21.92
CA TRP A 174 10.12 -0.70 -21.93
C TRP A 174 9.41 0.63 -22.21
N ALA A 175 8.08 0.61 -22.34
CA ALA A 175 7.21 1.79 -22.44
C ALA A 175 6.71 2.21 -21.06
#